data_AF-A0A239I518-F1
#
_entry.id   AF-A0A239I518-F1
#
_cell.length_a   1.000
_cell.length_b   1.000
_cell.length_c   1.000
_cell.angle_alpha   90.00
_cell.angle_beta   90.00
_cell.angle_gamma   90.00
#
_symmetry.space_group_name_H-M   'P 1'
#
loop_
_entity.id
_entity.type
_entity.pdbx_description
1 polymer ?
#
loop_
_entity_poly.entity_id
_entity_poly.type
_entity_poly.pdbx_seq_one_letter_code
_entity_poly.pdbx_strand_id
1 'polypeptide(L)'
;MIDPNTQDTLRLIVDELSQGLSITSYHDRVGSELELLQTNKFDEVEGLENFLCSPVEMIGIPTISLPPFVKEYVDQNTFNKAFFDVNYETPFSIQLEIASTSPRRQWDNSRGIADLNHGKAQHQSEVANLNMGIFLELRGGIEAWFINENKKLDYPQITLTALKAMSLWKEDPASKAMPTLRILSSLYGLMRFDPNRRYKNGDPNDFMVAASALPVAQALFTDRKFANLLSDKRIGIESYSNCAVVSSFENMSEYLRSQI
;
A
#
# COMPACT_ATOMS: atom_id res chain seq x y z
N MET A 1 -21.46 3.82 11.47
CA MET A 1 -21.19 4.08 12.90
C MET A 1 -20.22 3.00 13.34
N ILE A 2 -19.00 3.38 13.71
CA ILE A 2 -17.97 2.42 14.15
C ILE A 2 -18.28 2.11 15.62
N ASP A 3 -18.40 0.83 15.96
CA ASP A 3 -18.61 0.39 17.34
C ASP A 3 -17.32 0.61 18.16
N PRO A 4 -17.35 1.42 19.24
CA PRO A 4 -16.16 1.72 20.04
C PRO A 4 -15.47 0.46 20.60
N ASN A 5 -16.24 -0.54 21.01
CA ASN A 5 -15.68 -1.79 21.55
C ASN A 5 -14.87 -2.55 20.50
N THR A 6 -15.36 -2.59 19.26
CA THR A 6 -14.65 -3.16 18.12
C THR A 6 -13.33 -2.42 17.85
N GLN A 7 -13.33 -1.09 17.96
CA GLN A 7 -12.14 -0.28 17.75
C GLN A 7 -11.08 -0.51 18.84
N ASP A 8 -11.49 -0.59 20.11
CA ASP A 8 -10.57 -0.84 21.22
C ASP A 8 -9.99 -2.27 21.17
N THR A 9 -10.82 -3.25 20.81
CA THR A 9 -10.36 -4.63 20.62
C THR A 9 -9.34 -4.71 19.47
N LEU A 10 -9.60 -4.03 18.35
CA LEU A 10 -8.66 -3.96 17.22
C LEU A 10 -7.31 -3.37 17.65
N ARG A 11 -7.30 -2.30 18.44
CA ARG A 11 -6.06 -1.67 18.93
C ARG A 11 -5.20 -2.64 19.72
N LEU A 12 -5.80 -3.43 20.62
CA LEU A 12 -5.07 -4.44 21.40
C LEU A 12 -4.50 -5.56 20.51
N ILE A 13 -5.32 -6.04 19.56
CA ILE A 13 -4.89 -7.08 18.61
C ILE A 13 -3.74 -6.59 17.74
N VAL A 14 -3.74 -5.32 17.35
CA VAL A 14 -2.67 -4.74 16.52
C VAL A 14 -1.33 -4.85 17.23
N ASP A 15 -1.22 -4.51 18.52
CA ASP A 15 0.06 -4.64 19.23
C ASP A 15 0.51 -6.12 19.30
N GLU A 16 -0.43 -7.03 19.58
CA GLU A 16 -0.15 -8.46 19.67
C GLU A 16 0.28 -9.08 18.34
N LEU A 17 -0.35 -8.71 17.23
CA LEU A 17 -0.06 -9.30 15.92
C LEU A 17 1.07 -8.60 15.17
N SER A 18 1.23 -7.29 15.35
CA SER A 18 2.25 -6.50 14.64
C SER A 18 3.64 -6.67 15.23
N GLN A 19 3.75 -7.00 16.52
CA GLN A 19 5.03 -7.16 17.23
C GLN A 19 5.96 -5.93 17.06
N GLY A 20 5.37 -4.74 16.94
CA GLY A 20 6.12 -3.48 16.75
C GLY A 20 6.63 -3.24 15.32
N LEU A 21 6.13 -3.98 14.34
CA LEU A 21 6.44 -3.83 12.92
C LEU A 21 5.23 -3.27 12.17
N SER A 22 5.50 -2.41 11.19
CA SER A 22 4.51 -1.93 10.24
C SER A 22 5.03 -2.10 8.82
N ILE A 23 4.21 -1.74 7.83
CA ILE A 23 4.59 -1.81 6.42
C ILE A 23 5.12 -0.44 5.98
N THR A 24 6.25 -0.43 5.26
CA THR A 24 6.85 0.76 4.63
C THR A 24 5.80 1.61 3.91
N SER A 25 6.03 2.91 3.73
CA SER A 25 5.06 3.73 3.01
C SER A 25 4.93 3.27 1.55
N TYR A 26 3.72 3.42 0.98
CA TYR A 26 3.49 3.17 -0.45
C TYR A 26 4.47 3.95 -1.33
N HIS A 27 4.71 5.20 -0.95
CA HIS A 27 5.51 6.13 -1.73
C HIS A 27 6.96 5.69 -1.83
N ASP A 28 7.53 5.22 -0.73
CA ASP A 28 8.92 4.74 -0.69
C ASP A 28 9.06 3.44 -1.47
N ARG A 29 8.12 2.49 -1.31
CA ARG A 29 8.11 1.25 -2.10
C ARG A 29 8.06 1.51 -3.61
N VAL A 30 7.19 2.41 -4.06
CA VAL A 30 7.13 2.77 -5.48
C VAL A 30 8.43 3.41 -5.95
N GLY A 31 9.09 4.20 -5.11
CA GLY A 31 10.41 4.76 -5.40
C GLY A 31 11.45 3.68 -5.64
N SER A 32 11.58 2.72 -4.73
CA SER A 32 12.50 1.58 -4.85
C SER A 32 12.19 0.72 -6.07
N GLU A 33 10.92 0.39 -6.31
CA GLU A 33 10.47 -0.38 -7.48
C GLU A 33 10.83 0.31 -8.82
N LEU A 34 10.69 1.65 -8.88
CA LEU A 34 11.06 2.42 -10.06
C LEU A 34 12.57 2.47 -10.27
N GLU A 35 13.36 2.58 -9.20
CA GLU A 35 14.82 2.55 -9.27
C GLU A 35 15.33 1.18 -9.78
N LEU A 36 14.80 0.08 -9.23
CA LEU A 36 15.11 -1.28 -9.69
C LEU A 36 14.75 -1.47 -11.17
N LEU A 37 13.59 -0.95 -11.59
CA LEU A 37 13.18 -1.03 -12.99
C LEU A 37 14.11 -0.22 -13.91
N GLN A 38 14.54 0.97 -13.50
CA GLN A 38 15.44 1.84 -14.28
C GLN A 38 16.84 1.25 -14.40
N THR A 39 17.33 0.60 -13.35
CA THR A 39 18.66 -0.02 -13.30
C THR A 39 18.72 -1.45 -13.88
N ASN A 40 17.59 -1.99 -14.34
CA ASN A 40 17.45 -3.38 -14.83
C ASN A 40 17.80 -4.45 -13.79
N LYS A 41 17.59 -4.17 -12.50
CA LYS A 41 17.88 -5.07 -11.39
C LYS A 41 16.63 -5.87 -10.99
N PHE A 42 16.01 -6.56 -11.94
CA PHE A 42 14.72 -7.24 -11.71
C PHE A 42 14.83 -8.49 -10.83
N ASP A 43 16.01 -9.12 -10.80
CA ASP A 43 16.27 -10.34 -10.04
C ASP A 43 16.57 -10.06 -8.57
N GLU A 44 16.79 -8.79 -8.20
CA GLU A 44 16.90 -8.35 -6.81
C GLU A 44 15.48 -8.34 -6.22
N VAL A 45 14.99 -9.53 -5.84
CA VAL A 45 13.74 -9.67 -5.10
C VAL A 45 13.94 -8.99 -3.75
N GLU A 46 13.22 -7.89 -3.52
CA GLU A 46 13.21 -7.22 -2.24
C GLU A 46 12.82 -8.22 -1.14
N GLY A 47 13.68 -8.34 -0.14
CA GLY A 47 13.40 -9.16 1.03
C GLY A 47 12.27 -8.56 1.88
N LEU A 48 11.78 -9.35 2.84
CA LEU A 48 10.74 -8.92 3.77
C LEU A 48 11.14 -7.62 4.50
N GLU A 49 12.42 -7.45 4.79
CA GLU A 49 13.00 -6.27 5.43
C GLU A 49 12.73 -4.96 4.69
N ASN A 50 12.56 -4.97 3.37
CA ASN A 50 12.27 -3.76 2.59
C ASN A 50 10.78 -3.36 2.66
N PHE A 51 9.93 -4.30 3.04
CA PHE A 51 8.50 -4.07 3.22
C PHE A 51 8.15 -3.68 4.65
N LEU A 52 9.03 -3.92 5.61
CA LEU A 52 8.79 -3.67 7.02
C LEU A 52 9.50 -2.40 7.49
N CYS A 53 8.85 -1.66 8.38
CA CYS A 53 9.41 -0.50 9.05
C CYS A 53 8.89 -0.43 10.49
N SER A 54 9.53 0.37 11.34
CA SER A 54 8.92 0.69 12.64
C SER A 54 7.71 1.62 12.45
N PRO A 55 6.64 1.50 13.26
CA PRO A 55 5.53 2.45 13.26
C PRO A 55 5.96 3.94 13.35
N VAL A 56 7.04 4.23 14.08
CA VAL A 56 7.57 5.61 14.19
C VAL A 56 8.11 6.13 12.85
N GLU A 57 8.62 5.25 11.98
CA GLU A 57 9.11 5.61 10.65
C GLU A 57 7.96 6.00 9.73
N MET A 58 6.79 5.36 9.86
CA MET A 58 5.59 5.73 9.11
C MET A 58 5.03 7.10 9.49
N ILE A 59 5.04 7.42 10.77
CA ILE A 59 4.51 8.70 11.28
C ILE A 59 5.52 9.83 11.03
N GLY A 60 6.78 9.46 10.81
CA GLY A 60 7.92 10.36 10.72
C GLY A 60 8.39 10.77 12.11
N ILE A 61 9.70 10.94 12.27
CA ILE A 61 10.29 11.39 13.53
C ILE A 61 10.04 12.90 13.64
N PRO A 62 9.22 13.38 14.59
CA PRO A 62 8.96 14.80 14.72
C PRO A 62 10.25 15.53 15.11
N THR A 63 10.66 16.51 14.32
CA THR A 63 11.74 17.41 14.70
C THR A 63 11.20 18.52 15.58
N ILE A 64 11.41 18.43 16.89
CA ILE A 64 10.99 19.44 17.85
C ILE A 64 12.12 20.46 18.01
N SER A 65 11.84 21.74 17.74
CA SER A 65 12.80 22.81 18.05
C SER A 65 12.74 23.15 19.53
N LEU A 66 13.82 22.92 20.27
CA LEU A 66 13.87 23.27 21.69
C LEU A 66 13.92 24.80 21.88
N PRO A 67 13.16 25.35 22.84
CA PRO A 67 13.32 26.73 23.26
C PRO A 67 14.76 27.02 23.74
N PRO A 68 15.29 28.25 23.58
CA PRO A 68 16.67 28.59 23.96
C PRO A 68 17.01 28.24 25.42
N PHE A 69 16.09 28.47 26.36
CA PHE A 69 16.32 28.17 27.78
C PHE A 69 16.44 26.67 28.07
N VAL A 70 15.85 25.79 27.26
CA VAL A 70 16.00 24.33 27.43
C VAL A 70 17.35 23.86 26.89
N LYS A 71 17.87 24.53 25.86
CA LYS A 71 19.18 24.24 25.27
C LYS A 71 20.36 24.50 26.22
N GLU A 72 20.13 25.25 27.31
CA GLU A 72 21.09 25.41 28.40
C GLU A 72 21.28 24.13 29.22
N TYR A 73 20.30 23.23 29.22
CA TYR A 73 20.30 22.00 30.02
C TYR A 73 20.48 20.72 29.18
N VAL A 74 19.98 20.70 27.95
CA VAL A 74 20.08 19.56 27.04
C VAL A 74 20.26 20.04 25.60
N ASP A 75 21.24 19.50 24.89
CA ASP A 75 21.42 19.85 23.48
C ASP A 75 20.31 19.21 22.61
N GLN A 76 20.14 19.78 21.42
CA GLN A 76 19.09 19.38 20.49
C GLN A 76 19.19 17.92 20.04
N ASN A 77 20.41 17.39 19.87
CA ASN A 77 20.61 16.02 19.40
C ASN A 77 20.28 15.01 20.49
N THR A 78 20.73 15.26 21.72
CA THR A 78 20.40 14.42 22.89
C THR A 78 18.90 14.38 23.12
N PHE A 79 18.21 15.52 23.04
CA PHE A 79 16.75 15.55 23.15
C PHE A 79 16.06 14.78 22.01
N ASN A 80 16.47 15.01 20.77
CA ASN A 80 15.88 14.31 19.61
C ASN A 80 16.05 12.79 19.72
N LYS A 81 17.21 12.31 20.21
CA LYS A 81 17.45 10.89 20.44
C LYS A 81 16.56 10.34 21.55
N ALA A 82 16.51 10.99 22.70
CA ALA A 82 15.63 10.56 23.79
C ALA A 82 14.16 10.56 23.38
N PHE A 83 13.73 11.56 22.61
CA PHE A 83 12.38 11.61 22.06
C PHE A 83 12.13 10.47 21.07
N PHE A 84 13.06 10.19 20.16
CA PHE A 84 12.97 9.04 19.26
C PHE A 84 12.82 7.72 20.03
N ASP A 85 13.63 7.49 21.07
CA ASP A 85 13.59 6.26 21.87
C ASP A 85 12.23 6.08 22.54
N VAL A 86 11.68 7.13 23.13
CA VAL A 86 10.33 7.10 23.72
C VAL A 86 9.26 6.77 22.68
N ASN A 87 9.33 7.37 21.49
CA ASN A 87 8.36 7.09 20.43
C ASN A 87 8.52 5.67 19.85
N TYR A 88 9.74 5.17 19.75
CA TYR A 88 10.04 3.81 19.29
C TYR A 88 9.49 2.75 20.25
N GLU A 89 9.58 3.00 21.56
CA GLU A 89 9.01 2.13 22.60
C GLU A 89 7.49 2.31 22.79
N THR A 90 6.87 3.30 22.13
CA THR A 90 5.43 3.56 22.28
C THR A 90 4.62 2.48 21.55
N PRO A 91 3.67 1.78 22.21
CA PRO A 91 2.80 0.80 21.57
C PRO A 91 2.08 1.36 20.34
N PHE A 92 1.92 0.53 19.31
CA PHE A 92 1.32 0.96 18.06
C PHE A 92 -0.16 1.34 18.25
N SER A 93 -0.86 0.69 19.17
CA SER A 93 -2.21 1.06 19.61
C SER A 93 -2.34 2.54 20.02
N ILE A 94 -1.38 3.07 20.79
CA ILE A 94 -1.37 4.48 21.22
C ILE A 94 -1.13 5.39 20.02
N GLN A 95 -0.20 5.02 19.14
CA GLN A 95 0.07 5.78 17.93
C GLN A 95 -1.16 5.84 17.01
N LEU A 96 -1.91 4.75 16.90
CA LEU A 96 -3.18 4.69 16.17
C LEU A 96 -4.27 5.53 16.84
N GLU A 97 -4.32 5.58 18.18
CA GLU A 97 -5.23 6.47 18.90
C GLU A 97 -4.94 7.93 18.55
N ILE A 98 -3.69 8.36 18.64
CA ILE A 98 -3.28 9.71 18.25
C ILE A 98 -3.65 9.97 16.79
N ALA A 99 -3.33 9.05 15.88
CA ALA A 99 -3.62 9.21 14.45
C ALA A 99 -5.12 9.25 14.15
N SER A 100 -5.96 8.59 14.97
CA SER A 100 -7.42 8.62 14.85
C SER A 100 -8.03 9.98 15.20
N THR A 101 -7.33 10.79 16.01
CA THR A 101 -7.74 12.17 16.33
C THR A 101 -7.34 13.19 15.25
N SER A 102 -6.62 12.77 14.21
CA SER A 102 -6.18 13.65 13.14
C SER A 102 -7.37 14.36 12.50
N PRO A 103 -7.33 15.71 12.37
CA PRO A 103 -8.40 16.46 11.71
C PRO A 103 -8.45 16.19 10.19
N ARG A 104 -7.44 15.49 9.66
CA ARG A 104 -7.36 15.12 8.24
C ARG A 104 -8.29 13.94 7.96
N ARG A 105 -9.03 14.03 6.85
CA ARG A 105 -9.89 12.96 6.31
C ARG A 105 -9.07 11.86 5.62
N GLN A 106 -7.97 11.43 6.24
CA GLN A 106 -7.13 10.36 5.72
C GLN A 106 -7.76 8.98 5.95
N TRP A 107 -8.61 8.85 6.97
CA TRP A 107 -9.36 7.64 7.31
C TRP A 107 -10.79 7.60 6.73
N ASP A 108 -11.13 8.57 5.87
CA ASP A 108 -12.46 8.64 5.25
C ASP A 108 -12.51 7.74 4.02
N ASN A 109 -13.10 6.55 4.19
CA ASN A 109 -13.27 5.55 3.12
C ASN A 109 -14.11 6.02 1.92
N SER A 110 -14.83 7.15 2.04
CA SER A 110 -15.60 7.72 0.92
C SER A 110 -14.78 8.71 0.07
N ARG A 111 -13.61 9.13 0.55
CA ARG A 111 -12.77 10.13 -0.09
C ARG A 111 -12.31 9.66 -1.48
N GLY A 112 -12.53 10.49 -2.49
CA GLY A 112 -12.13 10.21 -3.88
C GLY A 112 -13.00 9.20 -4.62
N ILE A 113 -13.96 8.53 -3.97
CA ILE A 113 -14.81 7.52 -4.63
C ILE A 113 -15.71 8.12 -5.72
N ALA A 114 -16.25 9.31 -5.48
CA ALA A 114 -17.06 10.02 -6.48
C ALA A 114 -16.20 10.39 -7.69
N ASP A 115 -15.00 10.93 -7.45
CA ASP A 115 -14.06 11.35 -8.50
C ASP A 115 -13.57 10.15 -9.32
N LEU A 116 -13.24 9.02 -8.66
CA LEU A 116 -12.84 7.78 -9.32
C LEU A 116 -13.96 7.24 -10.23
N ASN A 117 -15.20 7.21 -9.74
CA ASN A 117 -16.34 6.74 -10.55
C ASN A 117 -16.67 7.71 -11.69
N HIS A 118 -16.56 9.02 -11.46
CA HIS A 118 -16.77 10.04 -12.49
C HIS A 118 -15.71 9.95 -13.60
N GLY A 119 -14.43 9.97 -13.21
CA GLY A 119 -13.31 9.85 -14.15
C GLY A 119 -13.35 8.54 -14.92
N LYS A 120 -13.70 7.42 -14.26
CA LYS A 120 -13.91 6.15 -14.95
C LYS A 120 -15.00 6.28 -16.03
N ALA A 121 -16.18 6.82 -15.69
CA ALA A 121 -17.27 6.95 -16.64
C ALA A 121 -16.90 7.87 -17.81
N GLN A 122 -16.18 8.96 -17.54
CA GLN A 122 -15.70 9.92 -18.54
C GLN A 122 -14.70 9.31 -19.53
N HIS A 123 -13.77 8.48 -19.04
CA HIS A 123 -12.66 7.93 -19.83
C HIS A 123 -12.85 6.45 -20.21
N GLN A 124 -14.07 5.91 -20.06
CA GLN A 124 -14.34 4.49 -20.30
C GLN A 124 -14.04 4.06 -21.75
N SER A 125 -14.22 4.96 -22.72
CA SER A 125 -13.95 4.71 -24.14
C SER A 125 -12.47 4.52 -24.45
N GLU A 126 -11.56 4.97 -23.58
CA GLU A 126 -10.12 4.81 -23.72
C GLU A 126 -9.64 3.41 -23.32
N VAL A 127 -10.47 2.64 -22.61
CA VAL A 127 -10.14 1.32 -22.07
C VAL A 127 -10.65 0.22 -23.01
N ALA A 128 -9.95 0.04 -24.14
CA ALA A 128 -10.33 -0.94 -25.17
C ALA A 128 -10.23 -2.40 -24.69
N ASN A 129 -9.31 -2.69 -23.77
CA ASN A 129 -9.13 -4.01 -23.16
C ASN A 129 -8.46 -3.87 -21.79
N LEU A 130 -8.37 -4.97 -21.03
CA LEU A 130 -7.80 -4.97 -19.69
C LEU A 130 -6.35 -4.44 -19.67
N ASN A 131 -5.51 -4.87 -20.61
CA ASN A 131 -4.11 -4.43 -20.66
C ASN A 131 -4.01 -2.91 -20.84
N MET A 132 -4.90 -2.30 -21.63
CA MET A 132 -4.98 -0.84 -21.75
C MET A 132 -5.40 -0.19 -20.42
N GLY A 133 -6.34 -0.80 -19.69
CA GLY A 133 -6.73 -0.35 -18.35
C GLY A 133 -5.57 -0.40 -17.36
N ILE A 134 -4.85 -1.52 -17.31
CA ILE A 134 -3.66 -1.71 -16.47
C ILE A 134 -2.58 -0.69 -16.85
N PHE A 135 -2.32 -0.50 -18.14
CA PHE A 135 -1.34 0.47 -18.64
C PHE A 135 -1.64 1.90 -18.18
N LEU A 136 -2.90 2.34 -18.30
CA LEU A 136 -3.31 3.68 -17.90
C LEU A 136 -3.16 3.90 -16.39
N GLU A 137 -3.51 2.91 -15.57
CA GLU A 137 -3.38 3.01 -14.11
C GLU A 137 -1.93 2.91 -13.65
N LEU A 138 -1.11 2.07 -14.31
CA LEU A 138 0.33 2.02 -14.07
C LEU A 138 0.98 3.35 -14.38
N ARG A 139 0.69 3.93 -15.55
CA ARG A 139 1.19 5.25 -15.94
C ARG A 139 0.76 6.33 -14.93
N GLY A 140 -0.50 6.31 -14.50
CA GLY A 140 -1.02 7.23 -13.49
C GLY A 140 -0.36 7.07 -12.12
N GLY A 141 -0.07 5.84 -11.68
CA GLY A 141 0.65 5.57 -10.44
C GLY A 141 2.09 6.10 -10.46
N ILE A 142 2.79 5.94 -11.58
CA ILE A 142 4.14 6.49 -11.79
C ILE A 142 4.08 8.03 -11.82
N GLU A 143 3.12 8.62 -12.54
CA GLU A 143 2.92 10.06 -12.60
C GLU A 143 2.67 10.65 -11.20
N ALA A 144 1.80 10.01 -10.41
CA ALA A 144 1.51 10.43 -9.03
C ALA A 144 2.75 10.42 -8.15
N TRP A 145 3.64 9.42 -8.31
CA TRP A 145 4.92 9.39 -7.59
C TRP A 145 5.83 10.56 -7.97
N PHE A 146 5.96 10.88 -9.26
CA PHE A 146 6.74 12.05 -9.71
C PHE A 146 6.21 13.37 -9.12
N ILE A 147 4.87 13.53 -9.08
CA ILE A 147 4.23 14.70 -8.48
C ILE A 147 4.57 14.78 -6.98
N ASN A 148 4.48 13.66 -6.25
CA ASN A 148 4.75 13.63 -4.81
C ASN A 148 6.23 13.92 -4.50
N GLU A 149 7.14 13.46 -5.35
CA GLU A 149 8.59 13.74 -5.28
C GLU A 149 8.96 15.17 -5.70
N ASN A 150 7.99 15.97 -6.15
CA ASN A 150 8.21 17.29 -6.73
C ASN A 150 9.22 17.25 -7.90
N LYS A 151 9.23 16.13 -8.64
CA LYS A 151 10.07 15.91 -9.82
C LYS A 151 9.36 16.44 -11.06
N LYS A 152 10.15 16.91 -12.04
CA LYS A 152 9.60 17.35 -13.33
C LYS A 152 8.94 16.18 -14.05
N LEU A 153 7.71 16.38 -14.51
CA LEU A 153 6.98 15.37 -15.30
C LEU A 153 7.61 15.22 -16.69
N ASP A 154 8.02 13.99 -16.98
CA ASP A 154 8.49 13.55 -18.30
C ASP A 154 7.53 12.47 -18.81
N TYR A 155 6.46 12.89 -19.46
CA TYR A 155 5.41 11.99 -19.96
C TYR A 155 5.94 10.91 -20.92
N PRO A 156 6.86 11.20 -21.85
CA PRO A 156 7.55 10.17 -22.63
C PRO A 156 8.24 9.12 -21.74
N GLN A 157 9.05 9.55 -20.77
CA GLN A 157 9.77 8.62 -19.89
C GLN A 157 8.81 7.80 -19.02
N ILE A 158 7.78 8.42 -18.45
CA ILE A 158 6.75 7.74 -17.65
C ILE A 158 6.04 6.67 -18.50
N THR A 159 5.71 7.01 -19.76
CA THR A 159 5.10 6.08 -20.71
C THR A 159 6.02 4.91 -21.04
N LEU A 160 7.29 5.17 -21.33
CA LEU A 160 8.29 4.12 -21.60
C LEU A 160 8.49 3.23 -20.38
N THR A 161 8.49 3.80 -19.18
CA THR A 161 8.63 3.07 -17.91
C THR A 161 7.46 2.10 -17.71
N ALA A 162 6.22 2.57 -17.91
CA ALA A 162 5.03 1.71 -17.83
C ALA A 162 5.05 0.59 -18.89
N LEU A 163 5.43 0.90 -20.13
CA LEU A 163 5.54 -0.10 -21.20
C LEU A 163 6.61 -1.16 -20.90
N LYS A 164 7.76 -0.74 -20.35
CA LYS A 164 8.85 -1.64 -19.96
C LYS A 164 8.40 -2.62 -18.88
N ALA A 165 7.73 -2.13 -17.83
CA ALA A 165 7.17 -2.98 -16.78
C ALA A 165 6.15 -3.97 -17.34
N MET A 166 5.24 -3.53 -18.22
CA MET A 166 4.28 -4.42 -18.85
C MET A 166 4.92 -5.46 -19.78
N SER A 167 5.99 -5.11 -20.50
CA SER A 167 6.74 -6.07 -21.32
C SER A 167 7.37 -7.14 -20.44
N LEU A 168 8.00 -6.72 -19.33
CA LEU A 168 8.60 -7.63 -18.35
C LEU A 168 7.57 -8.63 -17.81
N TRP A 169 6.42 -8.17 -17.32
CA TRP A 169 5.37 -9.05 -16.80
C TRP A 169 4.74 -9.95 -17.86
N LYS A 170 4.81 -9.56 -19.13
CA LYS A 170 4.31 -10.37 -20.24
C LYS A 170 5.29 -11.47 -20.63
N GLU A 171 6.58 -11.14 -20.65
CA GLU A 171 7.67 -12.08 -20.96
C GLU A 171 7.87 -13.10 -19.84
N ASP A 172 7.78 -12.63 -18.59
CA ASP A 172 7.80 -13.47 -17.39
C ASP A 172 6.58 -13.15 -16.50
N PRO A 173 5.46 -13.89 -16.67
CA PRO A 173 4.29 -13.76 -15.81
C PRO A 173 4.58 -13.98 -14.32
N ALA A 174 5.58 -14.79 -13.99
CA ALA A 174 5.96 -15.08 -12.61
C ALA A 174 6.88 -14.01 -11.98
N SER A 175 7.29 -13.01 -12.77
CA SER A 175 8.16 -11.94 -12.32
C SER A 175 7.58 -11.22 -11.10
N LYS A 176 8.38 -11.12 -10.04
CA LYS A 176 8.04 -10.36 -8.84
C LYS A 176 8.43 -8.89 -8.93
N ALA A 177 8.85 -8.42 -10.11
CA ALA A 177 9.27 -7.05 -10.30
C ALA A 177 8.09 -6.07 -10.15
N MET A 178 8.35 -4.97 -9.45
CA MET A 178 7.39 -3.89 -9.18
C MET A 178 6.06 -4.38 -8.60
N PRO A 179 6.10 -5.17 -7.51
CA PRO A 179 4.92 -5.90 -7.05
C PRO A 179 3.80 -4.96 -6.58
N THR A 180 4.13 -3.82 -5.94
CA THR A 180 3.16 -2.82 -5.50
C THR A 180 2.43 -2.23 -6.70
N LEU A 181 3.18 -1.71 -7.69
CA LEU A 181 2.57 -1.11 -8.89
C LEU A 181 1.85 -2.15 -9.76
N ARG A 182 2.35 -3.38 -9.84
CA ARG A 182 1.69 -4.49 -10.57
C ARG A 182 0.32 -4.79 -9.98
N ILE A 183 0.23 -4.96 -8.66
CA ILE A 183 -1.04 -5.27 -7.98
C ILE A 183 -2.02 -4.10 -8.11
N LEU A 184 -1.59 -2.88 -7.82
CA LEU A 184 -2.48 -1.71 -7.87
C LEU A 184 -2.99 -1.47 -9.28
N SER A 185 -2.11 -1.40 -10.29
CA SER A 185 -2.51 -1.18 -11.68
C SER A 185 -3.40 -2.31 -12.20
N SER A 186 -3.21 -3.55 -11.75
CA SER A 186 -4.08 -4.69 -12.06
C SER A 186 -5.48 -4.54 -11.47
N LEU A 187 -5.59 -4.19 -10.19
CA LEU A 187 -6.88 -4.04 -9.51
C LEU A 187 -7.68 -2.84 -10.05
N TYR A 188 -7.04 -1.68 -10.16
CA TYR A 188 -7.65 -0.51 -10.77
C TYR A 188 -7.96 -0.75 -12.26
N GLY A 189 -7.09 -1.46 -12.99
CA GLY A 189 -7.30 -1.85 -14.37
C GLY A 189 -8.54 -2.74 -14.56
N LEU A 190 -8.76 -3.73 -13.68
CA LEU A 190 -9.98 -4.54 -13.66
C LEU A 190 -11.23 -3.69 -13.41
N MET A 191 -11.13 -2.76 -12.45
CA MET A 191 -12.22 -1.85 -12.15
C MET A 191 -12.56 -0.98 -13.36
N ARG A 192 -11.57 -0.47 -14.09
CA ARG A 192 -11.79 0.31 -15.33
C ARG A 192 -12.28 -0.54 -16.49
N PHE A 193 -11.82 -1.78 -16.62
CA PHE A 193 -12.18 -2.65 -17.74
C PHE A 193 -13.67 -3.00 -17.77
N ASP A 194 -14.30 -3.25 -16.61
CA ASP A 194 -15.74 -3.53 -16.53
C ASP A 194 -16.54 -2.23 -16.39
N PRO A 195 -17.24 -1.72 -17.43
CA PRO A 195 -17.95 -0.43 -17.37
C PRO A 195 -19.07 -0.39 -16.32
N ASN A 196 -19.62 -1.55 -15.92
CA ASN A 196 -20.74 -1.61 -15.00
C ASN A 196 -20.31 -1.65 -13.53
N ARG A 197 -19.07 -2.08 -13.26
CA ARG A 197 -18.53 -2.11 -11.90
C ARG A 197 -18.28 -0.70 -11.38
N ARG A 198 -18.56 -0.41 -10.12
CA ARG A 198 -18.26 0.90 -9.51
C ARG A 198 -17.35 0.73 -8.32
N TYR A 199 -16.49 1.72 -8.08
CA TYR A 199 -15.75 1.83 -6.84
C TYR A 199 -16.73 2.07 -5.69
N LYS A 200 -16.55 1.32 -4.61
CA LYS A 200 -17.27 1.46 -3.35
C LYS A 200 -16.34 2.04 -2.29
N ASN A 201 -16.93 2.57 -1.22
CA ASN A 201 -16.17 3.06 -0.08
C ASN A 201 -15.24 1.97 0.45
N GLY A 202 -13.97 2.31 0.63
CA GLY A 202 -12.94 1.38 1.12
C GLY A 202 -12.18 0.64 0.00
N ASP A 203 -12.72 0.53 -1.22
CA ASP A 203 -12.04 -0.22 -2.31
C ASP A 203 -10.57 0.25 -2.52
N PRO A 204 -10.24 1.57 -2.54
CA PRO A 204 -8.84 2.01 -2.61
C PRO A 204 -7.95 1.50 -1.47
N ASN A 205 -8.47 1.49 -0.24
CA ASN A 205 -7.72 1.02 0.93
C ASN A 205 -7.53 -0.50 0.87
N ASP A 206 -8.53 -1.26 0.42
CA ASP A 206 -8.40 -2.70 0.18
C ASP A 206 -7.30 -2.98 -0.85
N PHE A 207 -7.23 -2.19 -1.92
CA PHE A 207 -6.20 -2.34 -2.96
C PHE A 207 -4.81 -2.06 -2.41
N MET A 208 -4.67 -1.05 -1.54
CA MET A 208 -3.41 -0.75 -0.84
C MET A 208 -3.00 -1.87 0.11
N VAL A 209 -3.95 -2.47 0.84
CA VAL A 209 -3.70 -3.63 1.70
C VAL A 209 -3.22 -4.82 0.87
N ALA A 210 -3.86 -5.12 -0.25
CA ALA A 210 -3.42 -6.19 -1.15
C ALA A 210 -2.03 -5.94 -1.72
N ALA A 211 -1.76 -4.72 -2.18
CA ALA A 211 -0.44 -4.33 -2.70
C ALA A 211 0.67 -4.41 -1.65
N SER A 212 0.31 -4.31 -0.37
CA SER A 212 1.24 -4.42 0.75
C SER A 212 1.44 -5.87 1.22
N ALA A 213 0.37 -6.68 1.21
CA ALA A 213 0.39 -8.03 1.76
C ALA A 213 0.79 -9.10 0.75
N LEU A 214 0.25 -9.08 -0.48
CA LEU A 214 0.49 -10.14 -1.47
C LEU A 214 1.97 -10.35 -1.83
N PRO A 215 2.86 -9.33 -1.82
CA PRO A 215 4.26 -9.56 -2.17
C PRO A 215 5.03 -10.36 -1.11
N VAL A 216 4.65 -10.23 0.17
CA VAL A 216 5.50 -10.66 1.30
C VAL A 216 4.81 -11.53 2.35
N ALA A 217 3.49 -11.44 2.51
CA ALA A 217 2.77 -12.18 3.54
C ALA A 217 2.52 -13.63 3.12
N GLN A 218 2.47 -14.54 4.09
CA GLN A 218 2.03 -15.91 3.87
C GLN A 218 0.52 -15.99 3.58
N ALA A 219 -0.28 -15.11 4.18
CA ALA A 219 -1.71 -15.03 3.94
C ALA A 219 -2.25 -13.60 4.04
N LEU A 220 -3.28 -13.32 3.25
CA LEU A 220 -4.11 -12.13 3.30
C LEU A 220 -5.53 -12.54 3.70
N PHE A 221 -5.95 -12.10 4.88
CA PHE A 221 -7.30 -12.30 5.41
C PHE A 221 -8.20 -11.15 4.97
N THR A 222 -9.27 -11.47 4.24
CA THR A 222 -10.18 -10.46 3.70
C THR A 222 -11.61 -10.95 3.54
N ASP A 223 -12.52 -10.07 3.14
CA ASP A 223 -13.90 -10.44 2.83
C ASP A 223 -14.01 -11.19 1.49
N ARG A 224 -15.13 -11.88 1.30
CA ARG A 224 -15.36 -12.70 0.11
C ARG A 224 -15.42 -11.88 -1.19
N LYS A 225 -15.95 -10.66 -1.16
CA LYS A 225 -16.04 -9.79 -2.35
C LYS A 225 -14.64 -9.40 -2.81
N PHE A 226 -13.74 -9.04 -1.90
CA PHE A 226 -12.38 -8.67 -2.27
C PHE A 226 -11.55 -9.89 -2.67
N ALA A 227 -11.67 -11.02 -1.96
CA ALA A 227 -11.03 -12.27 -2.37
C ALA A 227 -11.41 -12.70 -3.79
N ASN A 228 -12.70 -12.58 -4.15
CA ASN A 228 -13.17 -12.87 -5.51
C ASN A 228 -12.53 -11.94 -6.56
N LEU A 229 -12.30 -10.66 -6.24
CA LEU A 229 -11.59 -9.74 -7.13
C LEU A 229 -10.12 -10.15 -7.30
N LEU A 230 -9.44 -10.54 -6.22
CA LEU A 230 -8.05 -10.99 -6.23
C LEU A 230 -7.87 -12.30 -7.02
N SER A 231 -8.88 -13.18 -7.00
CA SER A 231 -8.87 -14.45 -7.76
C SER A 231 -9.14 -14.32 -9.26
N ASP A 232 -9.31 -13.10 -9.79
CA ASP A 232 -9.60 -12.91 -11.20
C ASP A 232 -8.42 -13.36 -12.07
N LYS A 233 -8.63 -14.44 -12.83
CA LYS A 233 -7.60 -15.07 -13.66
C LYS A 233 -6.96 -14.12 -14.68
N ARG A 234 -7.61 -13.01 -15.02
CA ARG A 234 -7.10 -12.04 -15.98
C ARG A 234 -5.94 -11.20 -15.44
N ILE A 235 -5.83 -11.05 -14.11
CA ILE A 235 -4.70 -10.36 -13.47
C ILE A 235 -3.64 -11.33 -12.91
N GLY A 236 -3.97 -12.61 -12.81
CA GLY A 236 -3.00 -13.69 -12.60
C GLY A 236 -2.14 -13.55 -11.35
N ILE A 237 -2.67 -13.02 -10.23
CA ILE A 237 -1.92 -12.83 -8.98
C ILE A 237 -1.20 -14.11 -8.54
N GLU A 238 -1.86 -15.26 -8.69
CA GLU A 238 -1.33 -16.59 -8.38
C GLU A 238 -0.03 -16.96 -9.11
N SER A 239 0.31 -16.27 -10.21
CA SER A 239 1.55 -16.53 -10.94
C SER A 239 2.78 -15.88 -10.32
N TYR A 240 2.61 -14.80 -9.54
CA TYR A 240 3.72 -14.01 -8.99
C TYR A 240 3.64 -13.78 -7.47
N SER A 241 2.58 -14.26 -6.81
CA SER A 241 2.42 -14.20 -5.35
C SER A 241 2.20 -15.58 -4.77
N ASN A 242 2.91 -15.88 -3.68
CA ASN A 242 2.71 -17.08 -2.87
C ASN A 242 1.76 -16.84 -1.68
N CYS A 243 1.14 -15.66 -1.60
CA CYS A 243 0.27 -15.26 -0.50
C CYS A 243 -1.09 -15.96 -0.63
N ALA A 244 -1.50 -16.69 0.41
CA ALA A 244 -2.81 -17.31 0.46
C ALA A 244 -3.90 -16.26 0.73
N VAL A 245 -4.82 -16.07 -0.23
CA VAL A 245 -5.98 -15.20 -0.01
C VAL A 245 -7.09 -16.02 0.66
N VAL A 246 -7.34 -15.73 1.94
CA VAL A 246 -8.33 -16.46 2.75
C VAL A 246 -9.50 -15.54 3.08
N SER A 247 -10.73 -16.03 2.86
CA SER A 247 -11.95 -15.27 3.16
C SER A 247 -12.94 -16.07 4.00
N SER A 248 -13.70 -15.36 4.82
CA SER A 248 -14.55 -15.87 5.91
C SER A 248 -13.81 -16.25 7.20
N PHE A 249 -14.47 -16.04 8.35
CA PHE A 249 -13.89 -16.29 9.66
C PHE A 249 -13.56 -17.78 9.89
N GLU A 250 -14.38 -18.68 9.37
CA GLU A 250 -14.19 -20.12 9.49
C GLU A 250 -12.89 -20.54 8.80
N ASN A 251 -12.70 -20.14 7.55
CA ASN A 251 -11.49 -20.44 6.79
C ASN A 251 -10.25 -19.78 7.38
N MET A 252 -10.37 -18.56 7.93
CA MET A 252 -9.28 -17.90 8.65
C MET A 252 -8.87 -18.69 9.88
N SER A 253 -9.83 -19.18 10.67
CA SER A 253 -9.55 -20.00 11.85
C SER A 253 -8.90 -21.34 11.50
N GLU A 254 -9.41 -22.02 10.46
CA GLU A 254 -8.81 -23.25 9.95
C GLU A 254 -7.39 -23.03 9.44
N TYR A 255 -7.17 -21.96 8.68
CA TYR A 255 -5.84 -21.60 8.20
C TYR A 255 -4.87 -21.39 9.37
N LEU A 256 -5.22 -20.58 10.36
CA LEU A 256 -4.36 -20.33 11.53
C LEU A 256 -4.07 -21.61 12.33
N ARG A 257 -5.05 -22.50 12.50
CA ARG A 257 -4.84 -23.80 13.17
C ARG A 257 -3.91 -24.73 12.40
N SER A 258 -3.84 -24.61 11.08
CA SER A 258 -2.94 -25.40 10.25
C SER A 258 -1.48 -24.95 10.30
N GLN A 259 -1.21 -23.75 10.84
CA GLN A 259 0.14 -23.18 10.96
C GLN A 259 0.80 -23.46 12.32
N ILE A 260 0.07 -24.08 13.26
CA ILE A 260 0.54 -24.50 14.60
C ILE A 260 0.91 -25.98 14.54
#